data_AF-A0A7V1IJA7-F1
#
_entry.id   AF-A0A7V1IJA7-F1
#
_cell.length_a   1.000
_cell.length_b   1.000
_cell.length_c   1.000
_cell.angle_alpha   90.00
_cell.angle_beta   90.00
_cell.angle_gamma   90.00
#
_symmetry.space_group_name_H-M   'P 1'
#
loop_
_entity.id
_entity.type
_entity.pdbx_description
1 polymer ?
#
loop_
_entity_poly.entity_id
_entity_poly.type
_entity_poly.pdbx_seq_one_letter_code
_entity_poly.pdbx_strand_id
1 'polypeptide(L)' 'MTRETAKRLLIGLVLLSLGLASSACVRVKPWERDLLARRDMAWEPDGLEAAREAHIYFSKEASLPGGSGGGGGCGCN' A
#
# COMPACT_ATOMS: atom_id res chain seq x y z
N MET A 1 -24.83 -2.02 -42.49
CA MET A 1 -23.65 -1.87 -41.61
C MET A 1 -22.93 -3.21 -41.56
N THR A 2 -21.76 -3.33 -42.19
CA THR A 2 -21.11 -4.62 -42.49
C THR A 2 -20.38 -5.20 -41.26
N ARG A 3 -20.34 -6.52 -41.11
CA ARG A 3 -19.66 -7.21 -40.00
C ARG A 3 -18.18 -6.82 -39.85
N GLU A 4 -17.55 -6.43 -40.95
CA GLU A 4 -16.15 -5.98 -41.00
C GLU A 4 -15.93 -4.57 -40.42
N THR A 5 -16.91 -3.66 -40.53
CA THR A 5 -16.82 -2.34 -39.88
C THR A 5 -16.96 -2.46 -38.37
N ALA A 6 -17.78 -3.40 -37.88
CA ALA A 6 -17.92 -3.69 -36.45
C ALA A 6 -16.63 -4.27 -35.85
N LYS A 7 -15.95 -5.19 -36.55
CA LYS A 7 -14.64 -5.71 -36.11
C LYS A 7 -13.57 -4.63 -36.03
N ARG A 8 -13.49 -3.74 -37.03
CA ARG A 8 -12.54 -2.62 -37.03
C ARG A 8 -12.79 -1.65 -35.87
N LEU A 9 -14.06 -1.37 -35.57
CA LEU A 9 -14.45 -0.57 -34.41
C LEU A 9 -14.06 -1.24 -33.09
N LEU A 10 -14.31 -2.55 -32.95
CA LEU A 10 -13.92 -3.30 -31.75
C LEU A 10 -12.40 -3.32 -31.54
N ILE A 11 -11.61 -3.53 -32.60
CA ILE A 11 -10.15 -3.48 -32.52
C ILE A 11 -9.67 -2.08 -32.11
N GLY A 12 -10.25 -1.02 -32.70
CA GLY A 12 -9.93 0.35 -32.31
C GLY A 12 -10.25 0.63 -30.84
N LEU A 13 -11.37 0.13 -30.33
CA LEU A 13 -11.78 0.28 -28.94
C LEU A 13 -10.82 -0.45 -27.98
N VAL A 14 -10.38 -1.65 -28.33
CA VAL A 14 -9.41 -2.43 -27.54
C VAL A 14 -8.04 -1.76 -27.51
N LEU A 15 -7.57 -1.23 -28.64
CA LEU A 15 -6.29 -0.52 -28.69
C LEU A 15 -6.33 0.78 -27.87
N LEU A 16 -7.45 1.50 -27.91
CA LEU A 16 -7.65 2.69 -27.11
C LEU A 16 -7.64 2.37 -25.60
N SER A 17 -8.36 1.33 -25.18
CA SER A 17 -8.41 0.96 -23.75
C SER A 17 -7.05 0.50 -23.21
N LEU A 18 -6.26 -0.23 -24.02
CA LEU A 18 -4.89 -0.61 -23.67
C LEU A 18 -3.97 0.61 -23.49
N GLY A 19 -4.11 1.60 -24.36
CA GLY A 19 -3.36 2.86 -24.27
C GLY A 19 -3.64 3.60 -22.97
N LEU A 20 -4.92 3.75 -22.60
CA LEU A 20 -5.32 4.44 -21.36
C LEU A 20 -4.88 3.69 -20.09
N ALA A 21 -4.89 2.35 -20.11
CA ALA A 21 -4.45 1.56 -18.97
C ALA A 21 -2.96 1.74 -18.64
N SER A 22 -2.12 1.99 -19.66
CA SER A 22 -0.67 2.18 -19.48
C SER A 22 -0.31 3.46 -18.71
N SER A 23 -1.17 4.50 -18.76
CA SER A 23 -0.98 5.77 -18.05
C SER A 23 -1.43 5.77 -16.60
N ALA A 24 -2.09 4.71 -16.11
CA ALA A 24 -2.65 4.68 -14.75
C ALA A 24 -1.59 4.41 -13.65
N CYS A 25 -0.40 3.93 -14.02
CA CYS A 25 0.68 3.65 -13.07
C CYS A 25 1.55 4.90 -12.83
N VAL A 26 1.04 5.86 -12.07
CA VAL A 26 1.83 7.00 -11.58
C VAL A 26 2.82 6.51 -10.51
N ARG A 27 4.12 6.67 -10.78
CA ARG A 27 5.18 6.48 -9.78
C ARG A 27 5.35 7.77 -8.99
N VAL A 28 4.84 7.79 -7.76
CA VAL A 28 5.12 8.85 -6.78
C VAL A 28 6.39 8.53 -5.99
N LYS A 29 7.17 9.56 -5.66
CA LYS A 29 8.32 9.42 -4.77
C LYS A 29 7.83 9.04 -3.35
N PRO A 30 8.62 8.29 -2.57
CA PRO A 30 8.21 7.85 -1.23
C PRO A 30 7.71 8.98 -0.32
N TRP A 31 8.38 10.13 -0.32
CA TRP A 31 8.02 11.30 0.49
C TRP A 31 6.79 12.07 -0.03
N GLU A 32 6.39 11.89 -1.28
CA GLU A 32 5.14 12.48 -1.80
C GLU A 32 3.90 11.78 -1.23
N ARG A 33 4.07 10.58 -0.65
CA ARG A 33 3.00 9.84 0.04
C ARG A 33 2.77 10.35 1.47
N ASP A 34 3.72 11.08 2.03
CA ASP A 34 3.68 11.57 3.41
C ASP A 34 2.50 12.52 3.64
N LEU A 35 2.18 13.36 2.65
CA LEU A 35 1.06 14.30 2.72
C LEU A 35 -0.33 13.64 2.77
N LEU A 36 -0.45 12.39 2.33
CA LEU A 36 -1.69 11.60 2.40
C LEU A 36 -1.69 10.59 3.56
N ALA A 37 -0.53 10.35 4.20
CA ALA A 37 -0.41 9.41 5.28
C ALA A 37 -0.95 10.03 6.58
N ARG A 38 -2.19 9.68 6.91
CA ARG A 38 -2.77 10.08 8.20
C ARG A 38 -2.15 9.26 9.34
N ARG A 39 -2.11 9.82 10.55
CA ARG A 39 -1.54 9.15 11.73
C ARG A 39 -2.21 7.80 12.05
N ASP A 40 -3.49 7.65 11.75
CA ASP A 40 -4.26 6.41 11.96
C ASP A 40 -4.02 5.33 10.89
N MET A 41 -3.27 5.64 9.83
CA MET A 41 -2.81 4.65 8.85
C MET A 41 -1.49 3.99 9.26
N ALA A 42 -0.85 4.46 10.33
CA ALA A 42 0.35 3.83 10.86
C ALA A 42 0.01 2.44 11.41
N TRP A 43 0.98 1.52 11.30
CA TRP A 43 0.85 0.18 11.89
C TRP A 43 0.62 0.23 13.40
N GLU A 44 1.19 1.25 14.03
CA GLU A 44 1.07 1.53 15.45
C GLU A 44 0.77 3.02 15.64
N PRO A 45 -0.50 3.43 15.56
CA PRO A 45 -0.89 4.85 15.60
C PRO A 45 -0.80 5.45 17.01
N ASP A 46 -0.89 4.60 18.04
CA ASP A 46 -0.81 4.95 19.46
C ASP A 46 0.31 4.16 20.15
N GLY A 47 1.42 4.84 20.41
CA GLY A 47 2.58 4.22 21.06
C GLY A 47 2.36 3.86 22.53
N LEU A 48 1.39 4.48 23.22
CA LEU A 48 1.08 4.16 24.61
C LEU A 48 0.35 2.82 24.70
N GLU A 49 -0.66 2.64 23.84
CA GLU A 49 -1.39 1.36 23.76
C GLU A 49 -0.49 0.23 23.28
N ALA A 50 0.38 0.48 22.31
CA ALA A 50 1.40 -0.47 21.86
C ALA A 50 2.32 -0.93 23.00
N ALA A 51 2.84 0.02 23.78
CA ALA A 51 3.70 -0.28 24.91
C ALA A 51 2.96 -1.07 26.01
N ARG A 52 1.68 -0.75 26.23
CA ARG A 52 0.82 -1.47 27.18
C ARG A 52 0.57 -2.91 26.74
N GLU A 53 0.22 -3.12 25.48
CA GLU A 53 -0.02 -4.44 24.90
C GLU A 53 1.25 -5.30 24.98
N ALA A 54 2.40 -4.72 24.61
CA ALA A 54 3.71 -5.37 24.71
C ALA A 54 4.05 -5.76 26.16
N HIS A 55 3.77 -4.89 27.14
CA HIS A 55 4.00 -5.19 28.55
C HIS A 55 3.13 -6.35 29.05
N ILE A 56 1.85 -6.38 28.66
CA ILE A 56 0.92 -7.46 28.99
C ILE A 56 1.36 -8.78 28.33
N TYR A 57 1.73 -8.73 27.05
CA TYR A 57 2.14 -9.89 26.27
C TYR A 57 3.42 -10.52 26.84
N PHE A 58 4.45 -9.71 27.09
CA PHE A 58 5.68 -10.15 27.73
C PHE A 58 5.42 -10.81 29.09
N SER A 59 4.55 -10.20 29.90
CA SER A 59 4.22 -10.71 31.24
C SER A 59 3.49 -12.06 31.21
N LYS A 60 2.71 -12.32 30.15
CA LYS A 60 1.89 -13.53 30.03
C LYS A 60 2.64 -14.68 29.37
N GLU A 61 3.47 -14.38 28.38
CA GLU A 61 4.04 -15.43 27.52
C GLU A 61 5.56 -15.55 27.65
N ALA A 62 6.22 -14.65 28.39
CA ALA A 62 7.69 -14.52 28.44
C ALA A 62 8.33 -14.44 27.04
N SER A 63 7.53 -14.06 26.04
CA SER A 63 7.92 -13.94 24.64
C SER A 63 8.67 -12.63 24.44
N LEU A 64 9.79 -12.68 23.70
CA LEU A 64 10.40 -11.48 23.14
C LEU A 64 9.33 -10.77 22.29
N PRO A 65 9.08 -9.46 22.45
CA PRO A 65 8.07 -8.77 21.65
C PRO A 65 8.43 -8.93 20.17
N GLY A 66 7.59 -9.68 19.46
CA GLY A 66 7.79 -10.03 18.06
C GLY A 66 7.60 -8.81 17.17
N GLY A 67 8.71 -8.19 16.80
CA GLY A 67 8.91 -7.42 15.57
C GLY A 67 7.97 -6.26 15.31
N SER A 68 8.43 -5.04 15.56
CA SER A 68 8.05 -3.91 14.71
C SER A 68 8.71 -4.13 13.35
N GLY A 69 7.95 -4.67 12.38
CA GLY A 69 8.32 -4.64 10.97
C GLY A 69 8.41 -3.19 10.52
N GLY A 70 9.59 -2.60 10.68
CA GLY A 70 9.85 -1.18 10.48
C GLY A 70 9.61 -0.76 9.03
N GLY A 71 8.55 0.02 8.83
CA GLY A 71 8.55 1.05 7.81
C GLY A 71 9.37 2.24 8.31
N GLY A 72 10.65 2.30 7.94
CA GLY A 72 11.45 3.54 7.93
C GLY A 72 12.33 3.81 9.15
N GLY A 73 13.40 3.04 9.35
CA GLY A 73 14.46 3.39 10.31
C GLY A 73 15.36 2.20 10.63
N CYS A 74 16.67 2.45 10.74
CA CYS A 74 17.74 1.44 10.86
C CYS A 74 17.41 0.37 11.92
N GLY A 75 17.02 -0.83 11.47
CA GLY A 75 16.73 -1.98 12.30
C GLY A 75 17.99 -2.62 12.87
N CYS A 76 18.60 -1.98 13.86
CA CYS A 76 19.65 -2.59 14.67
C CYS A 76 19.13 -2.78 16.10
N ASN A 77 19.10 -4.06 16.51
CA ASN A 77 19.15 -4.50 17.91
C ASN A 77 20.30 -3.82 18.65
#